data_AF-A0A2S2PJT3-F1
#
_entry.id   AF-A0A2S2PJT3-F1
#
_cell.length_a   1.000
_cell.length_b   1.000
_cell.length_c   1.000
_cell.angle_alpha   90.00
_cell.angle_beta   90.00
_cell.angle_gamma   90.00
#
_symmetry.space_group_name_H-M   'P 1'
#
loop_
_entity.id
_entity.type
_entity.pdbx_description
1 polymer ?
#
loop_
_entity_poly.entity_id
_entity_poly.type
_entity_poly.pdbx_seq_one_letter_code
_entity_poly.pdbx_strand_id
1 'polypeptide(L)'
;DDYIKKKNEEHHVGNAISILSELPQLDLVYSIGLDYMHLTCLGVMKKLIQLWIDKGSVNVRLPSLATKQMSSLLLSLRPHIPCEFTRKPRALSELPRFKATELRQLMVYT
;
A
#
# COMPACT_ATOMS: atom_id res chain seq x y z
N ASP A 1 20.79 -13.74 -12.34
CA ASP A 1 21.69 -14.61 -11.55
C ASP A 1 21.45 -14.65 -10.05
N ASP A 2 21.37 -13.51 -9.36
CA ASP A 2 21.38 -13.51 -7.89
C ASP A 2 20.19 -14.24 -7.25
N TYR A 3 19.02 -14.21 -7.89
CA TYR A 3 17.83 -14.98 -7.48
C TYR A 3 18.05 -16.51 -7.59
N ILE A 4 18.60 -16.98 -8.72
CA ILE A 4 18.88 -18.41 -8.93
C ILE A 4 19.98 -18.89 -7.97
N LYS A 5 21.00 -18.05 -7.77
CA LYS A 5 22.12 -18.31 -6.86
C LYS A 5 21.76 -18.08 -5.38
N LYS A 6 20.52 -17.68 -5.08
CA LYS A 6 20.00 -17.38 -3.74
C LYS A 6 20.94 -16.53 -2.87
N LYS A 7 21.58 -15.52 -3.45
CA LYS A 7 22.52 -14.68 -2.68
C LYS A 7 21.87 -13.99 -1.48
N ASN A 8 20.56 -13.73 -1.55
CA ASN A 8 19.80 -13.07 -0.49
C ASN A 8 18.83 -14.06 0.16
N GLU A 9 19.35 -14.96 1.00
CA GLU A 9 18.58 -16.05 1.61
C GLU A 9 17.29 -15.58 2.31
N GLU A 10 17.31 -14.39 2.92
CA GLU A 10 16.17 -13.75 3.59
C GLU A 10 14.94 -13.50 2.70
N HIS A 11 15.12 -13.48 1.37
CA HIS A 11 14.04 -13.30 0.40
C HIS A 11 13.53 -14.62 -0.20
N HIS A 12 14.09 -15.77 0.19
CA HIS A 12 13.67 -17.09 -0.28
C HIS A 12 12.88 -17.84 0.80
N VAL A 13 11.64 -18.21 0.47
CA VAL A 13 10.81 -19.04 1.37
C VAL A 13 11.12 -20.51 1.08
N GLY A 14 12.12 -21.05 1.78
CA GLY A 14 12.49 -22.47 1.74
C GLY A 14 13.61 -22.83 0.77
N ASN A 15 13.94 -24.13 0.74
CA ASN A 15 15.11 -24.65 0.03
C ASN A 15 14.89 -24.86 -1.47
N ALA A 16 13.65 -24.83 -1.96
CA ALA A 16 13.35 -24.98 -3.39
C ALA A 16 13.37 -23.64 -4.12
N ILE A 17 13.82 -23.66 -5.38
CA ILE A 17 13.65 -22.54 -6.32
C ILE A 17 12.32 -22.77 -7.04
N SER A 18 11.63 -21.69 -7.42
CA SER A 18 10.38 -21.80 -8.19
C SER A 18 10.65 -22.52 -9.51
N ILE A 19 9.80 -23.49 -9.87
CA ILE A 19 9.81 -24.19 -11.17
C ILE A 19 9.73 -23.23 -12.36
N LEU A 20 9.20 -22.01 -12.15
CA LEU A 20 9.17 -20.97 -13.18
C LEU A 20 10.58 -20.51 -13.60
N SER A 21 11.58 -20.71 -12.74
CA SER A 21 12.99 -20.36 -13.05
C SER A 21 13.61 -21.30 -14.08
N GLU A 22 13.00 -22.45 -14.35
CA GLU A 22 13.47 -23.42 -15.35
C GLU A 22 12.95 -23.07 -16.75
N LEU A 23 11.98 -22.15 -16.85
CA LEU A 23 11.43 -21.75 -18.14
C LEU A 23 12.47 -20.96 -18.96
N PRO A 24 12.75 -21.35 -20.20
CA PRO A 24 13.71 -20.65 -21.02
C PRO A 24 13.23 -19.22 -21.30
N GLN A 25 14.17 -18.27 -21.25
CA GLN A 25 13.94 -16.84 -21.50
C GLN A 25 13.03 -16.11 -20.47
N LEU A 26 12.65 -16.76 -19.36
CA LEU A 26 11.93 -16.11 -18.27
C LEU A 26 12.89 -15.74 -17.14
N ASP A 27 13.32 -14.48 -17.09
CA ASP A 27 14.02 -13.96 -15.91
C ASP A 27 13.00 -13.50 -14.87
N LEU A 28 12.85 -14.21 -13.75
CA LEU A 28 11.82 -13.89 -12.74
C LEU A 28 11.98 -12.52 -12.08
N VAL A 29 13.17 -11.92 -12.10
CA VAL A 29 13.40 -10.59 -11.53
C VAL A 29 12.90 -9.51 -12.48
N TYR A 30 13.19 -9.66 -13.77
CA TYR A 30 12.87 -8.64 -14.77
C TYR A 30 11.55 -8.88 -15.52
N SER A 31 11.07 -10.12 -15.56
CA SER A 31 9.87 -10.51 -16.31
C SER A 31 8.59 -10.40 -15.47
N ILE A 32 8.71 -10.33 -14.14
CA ILE A 32 7.55 -10.12 -13.26
C ILE A 32 7.37 -8.62 -13.06
N GLY A 33 6.29 -8.10 -13.65
CA GLY A 33 5.87 -6.72 -13.43
C GLY A 33 5.51 -6.48 -11.98
N LEU A 34 6.14 -5.47 -11.37
CA LEU A 34 5.80 -5.04 -10.03
C LEU A 34 4.45 -4.33 -10.03
N ASP A 35 3.53 -4.83 -9.21
CA ASP A 35 2.17 -4.31 -9.16
C ASP A 35 2.06 -3.05 -8.29
N TYR A 36 1.54 -1.98 -8.91
CA TYR A 36 1.31 -0.67 -8.30
C TYR A 36 0.41 -0.74 -7.05
N MET A 37 -0.59 -1.63 -7.05
CA MET A 37 -1.52 -1.75 -5.92
C MET A 37 -0.78 -2.20 -4.65
N HIS A 38 0.11 -3.18 -4.76
CA HIS A 38 0.87 -3.67 -3.61
C HIS A 38 2.03 -2.74 -3.23
N LEU A 39 2.78 -2.23 -4.19
CA LEU A 39 3.95 -1.40 -3.89
C LEU A 39 3.56 0.00 -3.41
N THR A 40 2.77 0.72 -4.19
CA THR A 40 2.51 2.13 -3.92
C THR A 40 1.34 2.28 -2.95
N CYS A 41 0.20 1.65 -3.23
CA CYS A 41 -1.00 1.86 -2.43
C CYS A 41 -0.89 1.16 -1.06
N LEU A 42 -0.70 -0.16 -1.04
CA LEU A 42 -0.62 -0.94 0.21
C LEU A 42 0.75 -0.86 0.90
N GLY A 43 1.81 -0.61 0.14
CA GLY A 43 3.16 -0.44 0.68
C GLY A 43 3.38 1.00 1.15
N VAL A 44 3.73 1.89 0.22
CA VAL A 44 4.15 3.26 0.53
C VAL A 44 3.04 4.07 1.20
N MET A 45 1.89 4.23 0.55
CA MET A 45 0.83 5.12 1.03
C MET A 45 0.28 4.65 2.37
N LYS A 46 0.04 3.35 2.54
CA LYS A 46 -0.38 2.77 3.83
C LYS A 46 0.63 3.05 4.95
N LYS A 47 1.93 2.94 4.67
CA LYS A 47 2.98 3.19 5.66
C LYS A 47 3.03 4.65 6.05
N LEU A 48 3.00 5.57 5.08
CA LEU A 48 3.02 7.01 5.34
C LEU A 48 1.86 7.45 6.23
N ILE A 49 0.63 7.06 5.89
CA ILE A 49 -0.53 7.47 6.68
C ILE A 49 -0.54 6.86 8.07
N GLN A 50 -0.08 5.62 8.25
CA GLN A 50 0.08 5.05 9.59
C GLN A 50 1.12 5.83 10.41
N LEU A 51 2.23 6.25 9.81
CA LEU A 51 3.22 7.07 10.50
C LEU A 51 2.64 8.42 10.93
N TRP A 52 1.87 9.07 10.05
CA TRP A 52 1.27 10.38 10.37
C TRP A 52 0.16 10.29 11.41
N ILE A 53 -0.57 9.19 11.51
CA ILE A 53 -1.74 9.10 12.39
C ILE A 53 -1.41 8.49 13.75
N ASP A 54 -0.84 7.28 13.80
CA ASP A 54 -0.76 6.50 15.04
C ASP A 54 0.63 5.90 15.34
N LYS A 55 1.40 5.51 14.32
CA LYS A 55 2.63 4.73 14.49
C LYS A 55 3.94 5.52 14.43
N GLY A 56 3.90 6.77 13.98
CA GLY A 56 5.11 7.61 13.88
C GLY A 56 5.59 8.14 15.23
N SER A 57 6.79 8.70 15.23
CA SER A 57 7.27 9.52 16.35
C SER A 57 6.45 10.80 16.48
N VAL A 58 6.40 11.38 17.69
CA VAL A 58 5.55 12.54 18.00
C VAL A 58 5.81 13.74 17.09
N ASN A 59 7.06 13.94 16.66
CA ASN A 59 7.47 15.01 15.74
C ASN A 59 7.00 14.81 14.29
N VAL A 60 6.57 13.60 13.91
CA VAL A 60 6.06 13.28 12.56
C VAL A 60 4.54 13.10 12.58
N ARG A 61 3.97 12.77 13.74
CA ARG A 61 2.53 12.56 13.90
C ARG A 61 1.75 13.86 13.82
N LEU A 62 0.61 13.78 13.15
CA LEU A 62 -0.36 14.85 13.09
C LEU A 62 -1.05 15.00 14.45
N PRO A 63 -1.34 16.24 14.89
CA PRO A 63 -2.16 16.48 16.06
C PRO A 63 -3.52 15.79 15.94
N SER A 64 -4.06 15.32 17.07
CA SER A 64 -5.34 14.60 17.09
C SER A 64 -6.49 15.43 16.50
N LEU A 65 -6.45 16.76 16.65
CA LEU A 65 -7.41 17.68 16.05
C LEU A 65 -7.36 17.62 14.51
N ALA A 66 -6.15 17.65 13.92
CA ALA A 66 -5.97 17.57 12.47
C ALA A 66 -6.50 16.23 11.93
N THR A 67 -6.18 15.11 12.59
CA THR A 67 -6.71 13.79 12.22
C THR A 67 -8.25 13.71 12.25
N LYS A 68 -8.88 14.35 13.25
CA LYS A 68 -10.35 14.44 13.33
C LYS A 68 -10.91 15.29 12.18
N GLN A 69 -10.31 16.44 11.91
CA GLN A 69 -10.72 17.30 10.79
C GLN A 69 -10.60 16.58 9.45
N MET A 70 -9.48 15.90 9.19
CA MET A 70 -9.29 15.09 7.99
C MET A 70 -10.35 13.98 7.87
N SER A 71 -10.68 13.31 8.98
CA SER A 71 -11.75 12.30 8.97
C SER A 71 -13.10 12.90 8.61
N SER A 72 -13.43 14.07 9.15
CA SER A 72 -14.67 14.78 8.81
C SER A 72 -14.70 15.21 7.34
N LEU A 73 -13.59 15.71 6.80
CA LEU A 73 -13.44 16.04 5.38
C LEU A 73 -13.60 14.82 4.46
N LEU A 74 -13.01 13.68 4.82
CA LEU A 74 -13.22 12.44 4.06
C LEU A 74 -14.69 12.02 4.04
N LEU A 75 -15.37 12.12 5.18
CA LEU A 75 -16.80 11.80 5.27
C LEU A 75 -17.68 12.80 4.51
N SER A 76 -17.31 14.09 4.47
CA SER A 76 -18.04 15.09 3.69
C SER A 76 -17.86 14.93 2.19
N LEU A 77 -16.72 14.40 1.73
CA LEU A 77 -16.49 14.06 0.32
C LEU A 77 -17.31 12.86 -0.16
N ARG A 78 -17.74 12.00 0.76
CA ARG A 78 -18.40 10.72 0.47
C ARG A 78 -19.58 10.80 -0.53
N PRO A 79 -20.48 11.80 -0.48
CA PRO A 79 -21.56 11.96 -1.46
C PRO A 79 -21.08 12.42 -2.84
N HIS A 80 -19.92 13.07 -2.90
CA HIS A 80 -19.33 13.64 -4.12
C HIS A 80 -18.41 12.65 -4.86
N ILE A 81 -18.19 11.47 -4.30
CA ILE A 81 -17.41 10.43 -4.97
C ILE A 81 -18.29 9.74 -6.02
N PRO A 82 -17.83 9.62 -7.28
CA PRO A 82 -18.56 8.91 -8.34
C PRO A 82 -18.75 7.40 -8.09
N CYS A 83 -19.52 6.72 -8.92
CA CYS A 83 -19.80 5.27 -8.78
C CYS A 83 -18.65 4.39 -9.28
N GLU A 84 -17.76 4.93 -10.11
CA GLU A 84 -16.54 4.29 -10.65
C GLU A 84 -15.54 3.97 -9.54
N PHE A 85 -15.61 4.69 -8.42
CA PHE A 85 -14.84 4.36 -7.22
C PHE A 85 -15.52 3.21 -6.47
N THR A 86 -14.91 2.02 -6.56
CA THR A 86 -15.31 0.80 -5.84
C THR A 86 -15.62 0.96 -4.34
N ARG A 87 -15.00 1.92 -3.65
CA ARG A 87 -15.25 2.20 -2.23
C ARG A 87 -15.36 3.70 -2.03
N LYS A 88 -16.25 4.11 -1.13
CA LYS A 88 -16.35 5.51 -0.70
C LYS A 88 -15.37 5.77 0.46
N PRO A 89 -14.91 7.02 0.65
CA PRO A 89 -14.10 7.41 1.78
C PRO A 89 -14.72 7.00 3.12
N ARG A 90 -13.84 6.65 4.04
CA ARG A 90 -14.14 6.31 5.44
C ARG A 90 -13.30 7.19 6.35
N ALA A 91 -13.70 7.27 7.61
CA ALA A 91 -12.92 7.99 8.61
C ALA A 91 -11.54 7.33 8.82
N LEU A 92 -10.54 8.13 9.21
CA LEU A 92 -9.18 7.62 9.47
C LEU A 92 -9.13 6.68 10.68
N SER A 93 -10.15 6.66 11.54
CA SER A 93 -10.30 5.65 12.60
C SER A 93 -10.43 4.22 12.04
N GLU A 94 -10.84 4.07 10.78
CA GLU A 94 -10.94 2.78 10.11
C GLU A 94 -9.69 2.43 9.28
N LEU A 95 -8.62 3.20 9.40
CA LEU A 95 -7.39 3.03 8.62
C LEU A 95 -6.84 1.59 8.58
N PRO A 96 -6.86 0.78 9.67
CA PRO A 96 -6.44 -0.62 9.61
C PRO A 96 -7.22 -1.47 8.61
N ARG A 97 -8.46 -1.08 8.30
CA ARG A 97 -9.39 -1.75 7.37
C ARG A 97 -9.35 -1.18 5.96
N PHE A 98 -8.54 -0.15 5.68
CA PHE A 98 -8.43 0.44 4.35
C PHE A 98 -7.81 -0.56 3.38
N LYS A 99 -8.39 -0.65 2.19
CA LYS A 99 -7.86 -1.42 1.06
C LYS A 99 -7.15 -0.50 0.08
N ALA A 100 -6.43 -1.11 -0.86
CA ALA A 100 -5.61 -0.39 -1.82
C ALA A 100 -6.37 0.68 -2.61
N THR A 101 -7.63 0.42 -2.97
CA THR A 101 -8.47 1.36 -3.72
C THR A 101 -8.74 2.66 -2.96
N GLU A 102 -8.85 2.59 -1.64
CA GLU A 102 -9.10 3.76 -0.79
C GLU A 102 -7.82 4.53 -0.53
N LEU A 103 -6.71 3.83 -0.34
CA LEU A 103 -5.39 4.44 -0.24
C LEU A 103 -4.99 5.12 -1.54
N ARG A 104 -5.30 4.52 -2.69
CA ARG A 104 -5.16 5.14 -4.01
C ARG A 104 -6.01 6.39 -4.13
N GLN A 105 -7.28 6.32 -3.69
CA GLN A 105 -8.19 7.45 -3.73
C GLN A 105 -7.63 8.63 -2.92
N LEU A 106 -7.19 8.36 -1.69
CA LEU A 106 -6.59 9.36 -0.83
C LEU A 106 -5.32 9.97 -1.44
N MET A 107 -4.48 9.16 -2.08
CA MET A 107 -3.21 9.61 -2.63
C MET A 107 -3.36 10.51 -3.87
N VAL A 108 -4.38 10.25 -4.69
CA VAL A 108 -4.47 10.85 -6.04
C VAL A 108 -5.63 11.84 -6.18
N TYR A 109 -6.72 11.66 -5.42
CA TYR A 109 -8.00 12.31 -5.69
C TYR A 109 -8.59 13.05 -4.48
N THR A 110 -7.88 13.08 -3.35
CA THR A 110 -8.38 13.66 -2.08
C THR A 110 -7.33 14.58 -1.49
#